data_AF-A0ABD3TYA1-F1
#
_entry.id   AF-A0ABD3TYA1-F1
#
_cell.length_a   1.000
_cell.length_b   1.000
_cell.length_c   1.000
_cell.angle_alpha   90.00
_cell.angle_beta   90.00
_cell.angle_gamma   90.00
#
_symmetry.space_group_name_H-M   'P 1'
#
loop_
_entity.id
_entity.type
_entity.pdbx_description
1 polymer ?
#
loop_
_entity_poly.entity_id
_entity_poly.type
_entity_poly.pdbx_seq_one_letter_code
_entity_poly.pdbx_strand_id
1 'polypeptide(L)'
;MVLTNAERHKRYSEKQKEENKEEYLKKEAKRKRNAYIPSSKLSPSELMERRAVSRMKFKKHYYKVKQATNDKIQPQPSTSSGTLNEPLIVQLPYMQKNNFRKTY
;
A
#
# COMPACT_ATOMS: atom_id res chain seq x y z
N MET A 1 10.75 33.18 1.73
CA MET A 1 11.01 31.81 1.23
C MET A 1 9.95 30.87 1.80
N VAL A 2 9.25 30.12 0.94
CA VAL A 2 8.30 29.08 1.37
C VAL A 2 9.10 27.83 1.73
N LEU A 3 8.85 27.26 2.90
CA LEU A 3 9.52 26.04 3.34
C LEU A 3 9.14 24.85 2.46
N THR A 4 10.12 23.99 2.19
CA THR A 4 9.89 22.71 1.52
C THR A 4 9.02 21.80 2.39
N ASN A 5 8.40 20.79 1.77
CA ASN A 5 7.61 19.81 2.51
C ASN A 5 8.45 19.07 3.55
N ALA A 6 9.71 18.73 3.21
CA ALA A 6 10.64 18.09 4.13
C ALA A 6 10.92 18.94 5.37
N GLU A 7 11.17 20.24 5.19
CA GLU A 7 11.39 21.18 6.29
C GLU A 7 10.15 21.36 7.16
N ARG A 8 8.96 21.41 6.55
CA ARG A 8 7.69 21.44 7.30
C ARG A 8 7.51 20.21 8.17
N HIS A 9 7.77 19.02 7.62
CA HIS A 9 7.70 17.77 8.39
C HIS A 9 8.74 17.70 9.51
N LYS A 10 9.96 18.20 9.26
CA LYS A 10 11.02 18.25 10.28
C LYS A 10 10.60 19.14 11.45
N ARG A 11 10.18 20.38 11.18
CA ARG A 11 9.72 21.32 12.22
C ARG A 11 8.52 20.79 12.99
N TYR A 12 7.56 20.17 12.32
CA TYR A 12 6.43 19.53 12.97
C TYR A 12 6.88 18.42 13.92
N SER A 13 7.82 17.58 13.49
CA SER A 13 8.35 16.51 14.34
C SER A 13 9.13 17.04 15.55
N GLU A 14 9.88 18.13 15.40
CA GLU A 14 10.61 18.79 16.50
C GLU A 14 9.63 19.35 17.52
N LYS A 15 8.62 20.09 17.05
CA LYS A 15 7.55 20.62 17.91
C LYS A 15 6.82 19.52 18.70
N GLN A 16 6.51 18.39 18.08
CA GLN A 16 5.87 17.25 18.75
C GLN A 16 6.77 16.57 19.81
N LYS A 17 8.09 16.56 19.61
CA LYS A 17 9.05 16.06 20.61
C LYS A 17 9.09 16.95 21.85
N GLU A 18 8.97 18.26 21.65
CA GLU A 18 9.00 19.26 22.71
C GLU A 18 7.69 19.29 23.50
N GLU A 19 6.54 19.32 22.82
CA GLU A 19 5.22 19.41 23.46
C GLU A 19 4.82 18.11 24.19
N ASN A 20 5.14 16.94 23.62
CA ASN A 20 4.70 15.64 24.14
C ASN A 20 5.84 14.62 24.18
N LYS A 21 6.90 14.95 24.93
CA LYS A 21 8.13 14.14 25.02
C LYS A 21 7.87 12.68 25.42
N GLU A 22 7.03 12.43 26.42
CA GLU A 22 6.74 11.08 26.90
C GLU A 22 5.97 10.24 25.87
N GLU A 23 4.96 10.84 25.24
CA GLU A 23 4.18 10.15 24.21
C GLU A 23 5.04 9.87 22.97
N TYR A 24 5.91 10.82 22.61
CA TYR A 24 6.89 10.64 21.55
C TYR A 24 7.83 9.47 21.85
N LEU A 25 8.43 9.43 23.04
CA LEU A 25 9.31 8.34 23.47
C LEU A 25 8.61 6.98 23.48
N LYS A 26 7.35 6.92 23.95
CA LYS A 26 6.52 5.71 23.91
C LYS A 26 6.25 5.24 22.48
N LYS A 27 5.95 6.17 21.56
CA LYS A 27 5.78 5.88 20.12
C LYS A 27 7.10 5.40 19.49
N GLU A 28 8.22 6.02 19.82
CA GLU A 28 9.57 5.64 19.38
C GLU A 28 9.94 4.23 19.86
N ALA A 29 9.76 3.94 21.15
CA ALA A 29 10.00 2.62 21.72
C ALA A 29 9.11 1.55 21.07
N LYS A 30 7.83 1.86 20.85
CA LYS A 30 6.90 0.98 20.13
C LYS A 30 7.31 0.77 18.67
N ARG A 31 7.82 1.79 17.98
CA ARG A 31 8.36 1.68 16.61
C ARG A 31 9.59 0.79 16.58
N LYS A 32 10.54 0.99 17.49
CA LYS A 32 11.75 0.16 17.62
C LYS A 32 11.41 -1.29 17.93
N ARG A 33 10.48 -1.55 18.86
CA ARG A 33 9.96 -2.91 19.13
C ARG A 33 9.25 -3.50 17.92
N ASN A 34 8.56 -2.69 17.11
CA ASN A 34 7.87 -3.19 15.92
C ASN A 34 8.76 -3.24 14.67
N ALA A 35 9.98 -2.73 14.72
CA ALA A 35 10.95 -2.82 13.65
C ALA A 35 11.42 -4.27 13.53
N TYR A 36 10.81 -4.99 12.58
CA TYR A 36 11.20 -6.30 12.10
C TYR A 36 11.56 -7.33 13.18
N ILE A 37 10.63 -7.57 14.13
CA ILE A 37 10.71 -8.78 14.97
C ILE A 37 10.21 -9.98 14.15
N PRO A 38 11.02 -11.04 13.95
CA PRO A 38 10.60 -12.27 13.31
C PRO A 38 9.41 -12.91 14.03
N SER A 39 8.48 -13.52 13.30
CA SER A 39 7.27 -14.12 13.90
C SER A 39 7.57 -15.20 14.94
N SER A 40 8.72 -15.87 14.84
CA SER A 40 9.18 -16.88 15.81
C SER A 40 9.51 -16.31 17.19
N LYS A 41 9.77 -15.00 17.30
CA LYS A 41 10.11 -14.33 18.56
C LYS A 41 8.91 -13.62 19.21
N LEU A 42 7.72 -13.74 18.62
CA LEU A 42 6.51 -13.12 19.13
C LEU A 42 5.74 -14.09 20.01
N SER A 43 5.09 -13.56 21.04
CA SER A 43 4.10 -14.37 21.77
C SER A 43 2.89 -14.68 20.86
N PRO A 44 2.12 -15.74 21.14
CA PRO A 44 0.91 -16.04 20.38
C PRO A 44 -0.08 -14.87 20.32
N SER A 45 -0.22 -14.11 21.41
CA SER A 45 -1.10 -12.94 21.47
C SER A 45 -0.63 -11.80 20.56
N GLU A 46 0.66 -11.45 20.61
CA GLU A 46 1.25 -10.42 19.74
C GLU A 46 1.15 -10.79 18.26
N LEU A 47 1.33 -12.08 17.97
CA LEU A 47 1.24 -12.61 16.62
C LEU A 47 -0.20 -12.50 16.09
N MET A 48 -1.20 -12.81 16.92
CA MET A 48 -2.61 -12.58 16.60
C MET A 48 -2.93 -11.10 16.35
N GLU A 49 -2.47 -10.20 17.21
CA GLU A 49 -2.66 -8.76 17.03
C GLU A 49 -2.04 -8.27 15.71
N ARG A 50 -0.80 -8.67 15.40
CA ARG A 50 -0.15 -8.32 14.14
C ARG A 50 -0.90 -8.85 12.92
N ARG A 51 -1.42 -10.08 13.00
CA ARG A 51 -2.26 -10.66 11.93
C ARG A 51 -3.57 -9.88 11.77
N ALA A 52 -4.23 -9.50 12.87
CA ALA A 52 -5.46 -8.72 12.83
C ALA A 52 -5.23 -7.33 12.19
N VAL A 53 -4.18 -6.62 12.59
CA VAL A 53 -3.80 -5.33 11.98
C VAL A 53 -3.51 -5.48 10.49
N SER A 54 -2.82 -6.55 10.09
CA SER A 54 -2.50 -6.81 8.69
C SER A 54 -3.76 -7.09 7.86
N ARG A 55 -4.70 -7.90 8.38
CA ARG A 55 -6.00 -8.16 7.75
C ARG A 55 -6.82 -6.88 7.60
N MET A 56 -6.85 -6.03 8.62
CA MET A 56 -7.53 -4.73 8.59
C MET A 56 -6.95 -3.81 7.50
N LYS A 57 -5.62 -3.70 7.43
CA LYS A 57 -4.94 -2.91 6.39
C LYS A 57 -5.22 -3.44 5.00
N PHE A 58 -5.16 -4.75 4.82
CA PHE A 58 -5.49 -5.41 3.56
C PHE A 58 -6.93 -5.12 3.14
N LYS A 59 -7.90 -5.31 4.06
CA LYS A 59 -9.32 -5.03 3.81
C LYS A 59 -9.52 -3.57 3.38
N LYS A 60 -8.94 -2.61 4.10
CA LYS A 60 -9.00 -1.18 3.76
C LYS A 60 -8.43 -0.89 2.37
N HIS A 61 -7.26 -1.47 2.05
CA HIS A 61 -6.65 -1.29 0.75
C HIS A 61 -7.49 -1.91 -0.38
N TYR A 62 -7.96 -3.14 -0.18
CA TYR A 62 -8.82 -3.85 -1.12
C TYR A 62 -10.06 -3.03 -1.50
N TYR A 63 -10.80 -2.50 -0.50
CA TYR A 63 -11.97 -1.67 -0.80
C TYR A 63 -11.60 -0.32 -1.43
N LYS A 64 -10.48 0.30 -1.05
CA LYS A 64 -10.00 1.52 -1.70
C LYS A 64 -9.70 1.28 -3.19
N VAL A 65 -9.05 0.16 -3.51
CA VAL A 65 -8.76 -0.22 -4.90
C VAL A 65 -10.06 -0.56 -5.64
N LYS A 66 -10.95 -1.34 -5.02
CA LYS A 66 -12.24 -1.71 -5.62
C LYS A 66 -13.11 -0.49 -5.94
N GLN A 67 -13.14 0.52 -5.07
CA GLN A 67 -13.81 1.80 -5.35
C GLN A 67 -13.17 2.51 -6.54
N ALA A 68 -11.84 2.67 -6.52
CA ALA A 68 -11.12 3.31 -7.63
C ALA A 68 -11.28 2.57 -8.98
N THR A 69 -11.47 1.25 -8.98
CA THR A 69 -11.78 0.50 -10.21
C THR A 69 -13.23 0.70 -10.65
N ASN A 70 -14.18 0.76 -9.72
CA ASN A 70 -15.58 1.04 -10.04
C ASN A 70 -15.77 2.47 -10.57
N ASP A 71 -15.07 3.45 -10.00
CA ASP A 71 -15.12 4.85 -10.44
C ASP A 71 -14.51 5.03 -11.84
N LYS A 72 -13.59 4.15 -12.25
CA LYS A 72 -13.04 4.10 -13.62
C LYS A 72 -13.96 3.40 -14.62
N ILE A 73 -14.91 2.59 -14.15
CA ILE A 73 -15.89 1.89 -15.00
C ILE A 73 -17.13 2.74 -15.22
N GLN A 74 -17.34 3.81 -14.43
CA GLN A 74 -18.32 4.83 -14.82
C GLN A 74 -17.88 5.44 -16.15
N PRO A 75 -18.70 5.32 -17.21
CA PRO A 75 -18.35 5.87 -18.50
C PRO A 75 -18.23 7.39 -18.34
N GLN A 76 -17.01 7.89 -18.52
CA GLN A 76 -16.81 9.29 -18.86
C GLN A 76 -17.71 9.57 -20.08
N PRO A 77 -18.50 10.66 -20.10
CA PRO A 77 -19.20 11.05 -21.32
C PRO A 77 -18.13 11.29 -22.39
N SER A 78 -18.02 10.34 -23.31
CA SER A 78 -17.11 10.42 -24.43
C SER A 78 -17.58 11.57 -25.30
N THR A 79 -16.74 12.61 -25.43
CA THR A 79 -16.86 13.53 -26.55
C THR A 79 -16.55 12.74 -27.81
N SER A 80 -17.61 12.26 -28.46
CA SER A 80 -17.57 11.51 -29.70
C SER A 80 -17.00 12.39 -30.81
N SER A 81 -15.83 12.04 -31.35
CA SER A 81 -15.45 12.44 -32.71
C SER A 81 -14.71 11.29 -33.38
N GLY A 82 -15.41 10.60 -34.29
CA GLY A 82 -14.89 9.80 -35.42
C GLY A 82 -14.05 8.58 -35.03
N THR A 83 -14.32 7.35 -35.46
CA THR A 83 -14.70 6.91 -36.80
C THR A 83 -15.08 5.43 -36.73
N LEU A 84 -15.97 5.04 -37.62
CA LEU A 84 -16.56 3.72 -37.78
C LEU A 84 -15.54 2.64 -38.22
N ASN A 85 -15.73 1.43 -37.70
CA ASN A 85 -15.45 0.14 -38.35
C ASN A 85 -14.00 -0.29 -38.63
N GLU A 86 -13.23 -0.64 -37.59
CA GLU A 86 -12.21 -1.69 -37.72
C GLU A 86 -12.19 -2.59 -36.46
N PRO A 87 -12.46 -3.91 -36.56
CA PRO A 87 -12.19 -4.81 -35.46
C PRO A 87 -10.67 -5.05 -35.37
N LEU A 88 -10.03 -4.46 -34.36
CA LEU A 88 -8.64 -4.71 -34.05
C LEU A 88 -8.51 -6.15 -33.50
N ILE A 89 -8.20 -7.12 -34.36
CA ILE A 89 -7.92 -8.50 -33.94
C ILE A 89 -6.54 -8.51 -33.26
N VAL A 90 -6.54 -8.42 -31.92
CA VAL A 90 -5.32 -8.57 -31.13
C VAL A 90 -5.02 -10.05 -30.96
N GLN A 91 -4.10 -10.58 -31.77
CA GLN A 91 -3.59 -11.94 -31.65
C GLN A 91 -2.57 -11.97 -30.49
N LEU A 92 -3.02 -12.40 -29.30
CA LEU A 92 -2.15 -12.54 -28.13
C LEU A 92 -1.18 -13.73 -28.34
N PRO A 93 0.13 -13.56 -28.10
CA PRO A 93 1.06 -14.67 -28.17
C PRO A 93 0.75 -15.68 -27.06
N TYR A 94 0.59 -16.95 -27.45
CA TYR A 94 0.38 -18.08 -26.56
C TYR A 94 1.59 -18.22 -25.63
N MET A 95 1.39 -17.97 -24.33
CA MET A 95 2.42 -18.20 -23.31
C MET A 95 2.68 -19.70 -23.18
N GLN A 96 3.78 -20.17 -23.77
CA GLN A 96 4.25 -21.53 -23.65
C GLN A 96 4.58 -21.81 -22.17
N LYS A 97 3.95 -22.83 -21.58
CA LYS A 97 4.23 -23.25 -20.21
C LYS A 97 5.64 -23.83 -20.15
N ASN A 98 6.60 -23.04 -19.66
CA ASN A 98 7.94 -23.54 -19.40
C ASN A 98 7.90 -24.49 -18.19
N ASN A 99 7.90 -25.80 -18.48
CA ASN A 99 8.16 -26.84 -17.50
C ASN A 99 9.64 -26.76 -17.09
N PHE A 100 9.97 -25.93 -16.10
CA PHE A 100 11.27 -25.96 -15.45
C PHE A 100 11.43 -27.29 -14.71
N ARG A 101 12.05 -28.27 -15.37
CA ARG A 101 12.53 -29.50 -14.76
C ARG A 101 13.60 -29.14 -13.73
N LYS A 102 13.37 -29.52 -12.47
CA LYS A 102 14.40 -29.59 -11.42
C LYS A 102 15.49 -30.55 -11.89
N THR A 103 16.72 -30.06 -11.97
CA THR A 103 17.91 -30.93 -11.94
C THR A 103 18.34 -31.09 -10.49
N TYR A 104 18.59 -32.35 -10.11
CA TYR A 104 19.07 -32.79 -8.80
C TYR A 104 20.51 -32.36 -8.56
#